data_AF-A0A7Y2ETS9-F1
#
_entry.id   AF-A0A7Y2ETS9-F1
#
_cell.length_a   1.000
_cell.length_b   1.000
_cell.length_c   1.000
_cell.angle_alpha   90.00
_cell.angle_beta   90.00
_cell.angle_gamma   90.00
#
_symmetry.space_group_name_H-M   'P 1'
#
loop_
_entity.id
_entity.type
_entity.pdbx_description
1 polymer ?
#
loop_
_entity_poly.entity_id
_entity_poly.type
_entity_poly.pdbx_seq_one_letter_code
_entity_poly.pdbx_strand_id
1 'polypeptide(L)'
;MGSDSCFLILGGSGLVGSQIVRQICDQLNPSKIVVAGLFEHEVTAFLGDARREFPDVEFFGAWGNIFVRDAFRHESRTSLLDNKSRRQGLYDDLFGDIEDAYERSTLAQIVREHRPDVMVDCINTATGLSYQDTEKTSLKTQDILDRLRQKLDDSNIDDSVYETIDELDKQVGTLLISQSTLQLIRHVRLLHSALTDVGTRLYVKVGTTGTGGMGLNIPYTHSEDRPSVQLMAKTSMAFAHTGLLFLMARTPNGPLVKEVKPAAMIGYRRVNHQSVRRQGNPQFLFRPTREVLGERLQVRDDEASYEKLGDLEMAGVDTGENGFFARGEFETITYLDQMEFVTPEEIAHQIVLEIKGSNTGIDVIAGVDSNVISPSYRAGVLRHTALEKLHRIEDETGVASVAVGHLGPPELSKILYEAHLLWLGYKTLESVTEADENEMGTRLLGIIQDDDHLRSMIVSIGVPILAPDGKTLFRGPKINIPESIYDDAVVTPDELDQWAAKGWIDLRAGNMREWKDRFERMRAAQHRLQTEGTTSISRSTYLSDVIEIGAVAAWIFNNEDGGYRIK
;
A
#
# COMPACT_ATOMS: atom_id res chain seq x y z
N MET A 1 -21.24 -21.06 -8.14
CA MET A 1 -19.86 -20.61 -7.93
C MET A 1 -19.05 -21.21 -9.06
N GLY A 2 -18.51 -20.39 -9.96
CA GLY A 2 -17.62 -20.90 -11.02
C GLY A 2 -16.43 -21.59 -10.36
N SER A 3 -16.00 -22.73 -10.89
CA SER A 3 -14.74 -23.35 -10.46
C SER A 3 -13.61 -22.39 -10.79
N ASP A 4 -12.82 -22.00 -9.78
CA ASP A 4 -11.60 -21.22 -10.01
C ASP A 4 -10.74 -21.96 -11.05
N SER A 5 -10.50 -21.29 -12.17
CA SER A 5 -9.95 -21.90 -13.37
C SER A 5 -8.49 -21.53 -13.59
N CYS A 6 -8.11 -20.31 -13.20
CA CYS A 6 -6.78 -19.74 -13.38
C CYS A 6 -6.17 -19.27 -12.05
N PHE A 7 -5.00 -19.79 -11.72
CA PHE A 7 -4.25 -19.43 -10.52
C PHE A 7 -2.93 -18.74 -10.87
N LEU A 8 -2.60 -17.63 -10.21
CA LEU A 8 -1.29 -16.96 -10.32
C LEU A 8 -0.53 -17.09 -9.00
N ILE A 9 0.65 -17.70 -9.04
CA ILE A 9 1.49 -17.93 -7.86
C ILE A 9 2.77 -17.11 -7.97
N LEU A 10 2.86 -16.00 -7.22
CA LEU A 10 4.10 -15.23 -7.11
C LEU A 10 5.08 -15.96 -6.19
N GLY A 11 6.34 -16.07 -6.60
CA GLY A 11 7.31 -16.94 -5.93
C GLY A 11 7.01 -18.42 -6.11
N GLY A 12 6.30 -18.79 -7.18
CA GLY A 12 5.80 -20.16 -7.41
C GLY A 12 6.88 -21.22 -7.64
N SER A 13 8.07 -20.84 -8.11
CA SER A 13 9.23 -21.74 -8.20
C SER A 13 10.00 -21.88 -6.87
N GLY A 14 9.62 -21.10 -5.86
CA GLY A 14 10.21 -21.13 -4.52
C GLY A 14 9.78 -22.35 -3.70
N LEU A 15 10.38 -22.51 -2.52
CA LEU A 15 10.16 -23.66 -1.64
C LEU A 15 8.66 -23.83 -1.29
N VAL A 16 8.00 -22.77 -0.83
CA VAL A 16 6.57 -22.79 -0.47
C VAL A 16 5.68 -22.74 -1.70
N GLY A 17 6.00 -21.85 -2.66
CA GLY A 17 5.21 -21.67 -3.88
C GLY A 17 5.06 -22.94 -4.70
N SER A 18 6.12 -23.74 -4.80
CA SER A 18 6.08 -25.01 -5.56
C SER A 18 5.15 -26.04 -4.92
N GLN A 19 5.10 -26.11 -3.59
CA GLN A 19 4.17 -26.99 -2.89
C GLN A 19 2.73 -26.49 -2.98
N ILE A 20 2.51 -25.16 -2.98
CA ILE A 20 1.18 -24.58 -3.23
C ILE A 20 0.69 -24.96 -4.62
N VAL A 21 1.54 -24.85 -5.65
CA VAL A 21 1.20 -25.28 -7.02
C VAL A 21 0.75 -26.74 -7.03
N ARG A 22 1.53 -27.64 -6.43
CA ARG A 22 1.21 -29.08 -6.35
C ARG A 22 -0.12 -29.32 -5.62
N GLN A 23 -0.31 -28.72 -4.45
CA GLN A 23 -1.53 -28.86 -3.66
C GLN A 23 -2.77 -28.30 -4.38
N ILE A 24 -2.63 -27.21 -5.13
CA ILE A 24 -3.71 -26.67 -5.98
C ILE A 24 -4.05 -27.67 -7.09
N CYS A 25 -3.05 -28.21 -7.79
CA CYS A 25 -3.28 -29.23 -8.82
C CYS A 25 -4.03 -30.45 -8.26
N ASP A 26 -3.54 -31.00 -7.15
CA ASP A 26 -4.10 -32.21 -6.54
C ASP A 26 -5.54 -32.04 -6.04
N GLN A 27 -5.88 -30.87 -5.53
CA GLN A 27 -7.11 -30.68 -4.78
C GLN A 27 -8.16 -29.79 -5.45
N LEU A 28 -7.78 -28.95 -6.41
CA LEU A 28 -8.66 -27.95 -7.02
C LEU A 28 -8.87 -28.15 -8.53
N ASN A 29 -8.10 -29.04 -9.18
CA ASN A 29 -8.20 -29.32 -10.62
C ASN A 29 -8.26 -28.05 -11.50
N PRO A 30 -7.24 -27.17 -11.41
CA PRO A 30 -7.21 -25.92 -12.17
C PRO A 30 -7.07 -26.20 -13.67
N SER A 31 -7.60 -25.32 -14.51
CA SER A 31 -7.32 -25.36 -15.95
C SER A 31 -5.97 -24.74 -16.29
N LYS A 32 -5.56 -23.71 -15.53
CA LYS A 32 -4.38 -22.90 -15.80
C LYS A 32 -3.67 -22.50 -14.51
N ILE A 33 -2.35 -22.65 -14.48
CA ILE A 33 -1.48 -22.12 -13.42
C ILE A 33 -0.39 -21.25 -14.04
N VAL A 34 -0.23 -20.05 -13.52
CA VAL A 34 0.89 -19.17 -13.81
C VAL A 34 1.86 -19.18 -12.64
N VAL A 35 3.11 -19.53 -12.93
CA VAL A 35 4.22 -19.51 -11.97
C VAL A 35 5.06 -18.28 -12.23
N ALA A 36 5.07 -17.34 -11.28
CA ALA A 36 5.92 -16.17 -11.34
C ALA A 36 7.11 -16.29 -10.37
N GLY A 37 8.30 -15.91 -10.81
CA GLY A 37 9.51 -15.92 -9.98
C GLY A 37 10.47 -14.78 -10.32
N LEU A 38 11.61 -14.67 -9.61
CA LEU A 38 12.60 -13.64 -9.94
C LEU A 38 13.46 -14.05 -11.15
N PHE A 39 13.85 -15.33 -11.21
CA PHE A 39 14.80 -15.84 -12.19
C PHE A 39 14.14 -16.79 -13.19
N GLU A 40 14.37 -16.54 -14.48
CA GLU A 40 13.82 -17.34 -15.58
C GLU A 40 14.16 -18.83 -15.43
N HIS A 41 15.43 -19.15 -15.22
CA HIS A 41 15.90 -20.54 -15.15
C HIS A 41 15.23 -21.36 -14.04
N GLU A 42 14.93 -20.75 -12.89
CA GLU A 42 14.21 -21.41 -11.79
C GLU A 42 12.75 -21.70 -12.16
N VAL A 43 12.09 -20.73 -12.80
CA VAL A 43 10.71 -20.87 -13.29
C VAL A 43 10.65 -21.95 -14.36
N THR A 44 11.49 -21.87 -15.39
CA THR A 44 11.49 -22.84 -16.50
C THR A 44 11.78 -24.26 -16.02
N ALA A 45 12.74 -24.43 -15.09
CA ALA A 45 13.04 -25.74 -14.51
C ALA A 45 11.82 -26.32 -13.77
N PHE A 46 11.19 -25.52 -12.90
CA PHE A 46 10.00 -25.96 -12.17
C PHE A 46 8.82 -26.28 -13.09
N LEU A 47 8.59 -25.48 -14.14
CA LEU A 47 7.54 -25.76 -15.12
C LEU A 47 7.77 -27.08 -15.86
N GLY A 48 9.02 -27.45 -16.12
CA GLY A 48 9.37 -28.75 -16.71
C GLY A 48 8.99 -29.93 -15.81
N ASP A 49 9.10 -29.76 -14.50
CA ASP A 49 8.68 -30.78 -13.52
C ASP A 49 7.16 -30.79 -13.39
N ALA A 50 6.54 -29.63 -13.18
CA ALA A 50 5.10 -29.49 -12.98
C ALA A 50 4.27 -30.02 -14.16
N ARG A 51 4.70 -29.77 -15.41
CA ARG A 51 4.02 -30.31 -16.61
C ARG A 51 4.11 -31.83 -16.74
N ARG A 52 5.16 -32.45 -16.18
CA ARG A 52 5.30 -33.92 -16.14
C ARG A 52 4.45 -34.53 -15.04
N GLU A 53 4.36 -33.86 -13.89
CA GLU A 53 3.53 -34.28 -12.76
C GLU A 53 2.04 -34.11 -13.06
N PHE A 54 1.65 -33.02 -13.74
CA PHE A 54 0.26 -32.62 -14.01
C PHE A 54 0.04 -32.31 -15.50
N PRO A 55 -0.13 -33.33 -16.36
CA PRO A 55 -0.25 -33.15 -17.81
C PRO A 55 -1.55 -32.47 -18.24
N ASP A 56 -2.59 -32.51 -17.41
CA ASP A 56 -3.92 -31.97 -17.71
C ASP A 56 -4.07 -30.47 -17.37
N VAL A 57 -3.04 -29.84 -16.79
CA VAL A 57 -3.03 -28.43 -16.36
C VAL A 57 -2.16 -27.60 -17.31
N GLU A 58 -2.67 -26.46 -17.78
CA GLU A 58 -1.89 -25.54 -18.59
C GLU A 58 -0.98 -24.65 -17.73
N PHE A 59 0.33 -24.73 -17.94
CA PHE A 59 1.31 -23.98 -17.16
C PHE A 59 1.99 -22.85 -17.94
N PHE A 60 2.00 -21.65 -17.36
CA PHE A 60 2.71 -20.47 -17.86
C PHE A 60 3.76 -19.99 -16.86
N GLY A 61 4.82 -19.36 -17.38
CA GLY A 61 5.90 -18.79 -16.58
C GLY A 61 6.01 -17.29 -16.77
N ALA A 62 6.20 -16.55 -15.68
CA ALA A 62 6.57 -15.14 -15.69
C ALA A 62 7.79 -14.93 -14.79
N TRP A 63 8.69 -14.01 -15.14
CA TRP A 63 9.89 -13.79 -14.32
C TRP A 63 10.38 -12.33 -14.28
N GLY A 64 11.06 -11.97 -13.21
CA GLY A 64 11.66 -10.64 -13.02
C GLY A 64 11.13 -9.93 -11.79
N ASN A 65 11.66 -8.74 -11.53
CA ASN A 65 11.32 -7.94 -10.37
C ASN A 65 9.96 -7.26 -10.53
N ILE A 66 8.97 -7.72 -9.74
CA ILE A 66 7.61 -7.19 -9.77
C ILE A 66 7.45 -5.83 -9.07
N PHE A 67 8.47 -5.36 -8.34
CA PHE A 67 8.44 -4.10 -7.58
C PHE A 67 8.86 -2.89 -8.41
N VAL A 68 9.16 -3.07 -9.70
CA VAL A 68 9.59 -2.02 -10.62
C VAL A 68 8.74 -2.03 -11.88
N ARG A 69 8.85 -0.98 -12.69
CA ARG A 69 8.27 -0.96 -14.04
C ARG A 69 8.83 -2.07 -14.93
N ASP A 70 8.02 -2.54 -15.88
CA ASP A 70 8.31 -3.71 -16.73
C ASP A 70 9.64 -3.57 -17.49
N ALA A 71 9.93 -2.38 -18.01
CA ALA A 71 11.21 -2.09 -18.67
C ALA A 71 12.45 -2.33 -17.79
N PHE A 72 12.31 -2.34 -16.47
CA PHE A 72 13.41 -2.50 -15.50
C PHE A 72 13.42 -3.89 -14.85
N ARG A 73 12.46 -4.78 -15.16
CA ARG A 73 12.22 -6.03 -14.41
C ARG A 73 13.41 -7.00 -14.38
N HIS A 74 14.33 -6.91 -15.33
CA HIS A 74 15.53 -7.76 -15.41
C HIS A 74 16.83 -7.04 -15.01
N GLU A 75 16.75 -5.75 -14.66
CA GLU A 75 17.92 -4.98 -14.24
C GLU A 75 18.17 -5.14 -12.73
N SER A 76 19.45 -5.14 -12.33
CA SER A 76 19.79 -5.15 -10.91
C SER A 76 19.51 -3.79 -10.27
N ARG A 77 19.17 -3.78 -8.98
CA ARG A 77 18.93 -2.53 -8.25
C ARG A 77 20.13 -1.59 -8.32
N THR A 78 21.36 -2.11 -8.19
CA THR A 78 22.58 -1.31 -8.29
C THR A 78 22.69 -0.62 -9.66
N SER A 79 22.44 -1.33 -10.76
CA SER A 79 22.44 -0.77 -12.12
C SER A 79 21.41 0.35 -12.27
N LEU A 80 20.19 0.14 -11.76
CA LEU A 80 19.12 1.14 -11.81
C LEU A 80 19.48 2.39 -10.99
N LEU A 81 20.11 2.22 -9.83
CA LEU A 81 20.52 3.32 -8.96
C LEU A 81 21.77 4.05 -9.47
N ASP A 82 22.65 3.41 -10.24
CA ASP A 82 23.83 4.08 -10.78
C ASP A 82 23.49 4.97 -11.99
N ASN A 83 22.45 4.62 -12.76
CA ASN A 83 22.01 5.39 -13.92
C ASN A 83 21.01 6.50 -13.55
N LYS A 84 21.32 7.76 -13.88
CA LYS A 84 20.49 8.94 -13.56
C LYS A 84 19.06 8.86 -14.13
N SER A 85 18.91 8.45 -15.39
CA SER A 85 17.58 8.34 -16.03
C SER A 85 16.75 7.20 -15.41
N ARG A 86 17.39 6.08 -15.07
CA ARG A 86 16.73 4.95 -14.39
C ARG A 86 16.32 5.33 -12.96
N ARG A 87 17.19 6.02 -12.21
CA ARG A 87 16.84 6.61 -10.90
C ARG A 87 15.62 7.52 -11.00
N GLN A 88 15.60 8.42 -11.97
CA GLN A 88 14.45 9.31 -12.16
C GLN A 88 13.17 8.51 -12.43
N GLY A 89 13.22 7.48 -13.28
CA GLY A 89 12.07 6.61 -13.50
C GLY A 89 11.55 5.94 -12.21
N LEU A 90 12.45 5.45 -11.35
CA LEU A 90 12.04 4.90 -10.05
C LEU A 90 11.43 5.97 -9.12
N TYR A 91 11.95 7.20 -9.16
CA TYR A 91 11.38 8.32 -8.43
C TYR A 91 9.96 8.63 -8.93
N ASP A 92 9.76 8.70 -10.25
CA ASP A 92 8.46 8.98 -10.87
C ASP A 92 7.44 7.88 -10.55
N ASP A 93 7.85 6.61 -10.51
CA ASP A 93 6.95 5.51 -10.12
C ASP A 93 6.55 5.56 -8.64
N LEU A 94 7.42 6.10 -7.78
CA LEU A 94 7.18 6.19 -6.35
C LEU A 94 6.34 7.44 -5.98
N PHE A 95 6.73 8.61 -6.49
CA PHE A 95 6.19 9.92 -6.10
C PHE A 95 5.34 10.59 -7.18
N GLY A 96 5.43 10.15 -8.43
CA GLY A 96 4.63 10.68 -9.51
C GLY A 96 3.20 10.15 -9.50
N ASP A 97 2.53 10.38 -10.64
CA ASP A 97 1.16 9.98 -10.91
C ASP A 97 0.98 8.45 -10.81
N ILE A 98 -0.11 8.00 -10.19
CA ILE A 98 -0.28 6.58 -9.88
C ILE A 98 -0.76 5.78 -11.09
N GLU A 99 -1.62 6.37 -11.92
CA GLU A 99 -2.17 5.77 -13.13
C GLU A 99 -1.02 5.49 -14.12
N ASP A 100 -0.13 6.45 -14.26
CA ASP A 100 1.12 6.33 -15.01
C ASP A 100 2.03 5.20 -14.48
N ALA A 101 2.22 5.14 -13.16
CA ALA A 101 3.00 4.08 -12.52
C ALA A 101 2.35 2.70 -12.70
N TYR A 102 1.01 2.65 -12.71
CA TYR A 102 0.23 1.44 -12.89
C TYR A 102 0.38 0.86 -14.30
N GLU A 103 0.28 1.68 -15.34
CA GLU A 103 0.48 1.24 -16.73
C GLU A 103 1.89 0.68 -16.97
N ARG A 104 2.90 1.25 -16.30
CA ARG A 104 4.29 0.82 -16.40
C ARG A 104 4.63 -0.39 -15.52
N SER A 105 3.78 -0.77 -14.56
CA SER A 105 4.09 -1.75 -13.53
C SER A 105 4.19 -3.19 -14.06
N THR A 106 5.31 -3.88 -13.75
CA THR A 106 5.48 -5.30 -14.08
C THR A 106 4.38 -6.17 -13.47
N LEU A 107 4.03 -5.90 -12.20
CA LEU A 107 2.98 -6.64 -11.50
C LEU A 107 1.62 -6.50 -12.19
N ALA A 108 1.25 -5.26 -12.52
CA ALA A 108 -0.03 -4.97 -13.17
C ALA A 108 -0.11 -5.66 -14.53
N GLN A 109 0.97 -5.65 -15.31
CA GLN A 109 1.03 -6.29 -16.61
C GLN A 109 0.85 -7.82 -16.52
N ILE A 110 1.54 -8.49 -15.59
CA ILE A 110 1.38 -9.93 -15.36
C ILE A 110 -0.06 -10.28 -14.97
N VAL A 111 -0.66 -9.50 -14.06
CA VAL A 111 -2.06 -9.73 -13.63
C VAL A 111 -3.04 -9.52 -14.78
N ARG A 112 -2.88 -8.43 -15.56
CA ARG A 112 -3.74 -8.12 -16.72
C ARG A 112 -3.62 -9.16 -17.84
N GLU A 113 -2.41 -9.65 -18.11
CA GLU A 113 -2.16 -10.66 -19.13
C GLU A 113 -2.86 -11.98 -18.80
N HIS A 114 -2.80 -12.40 -17.55
CA HIS A 114 -3.26 -13.74 -17.17
C HIS A 114 -4.65 -13.80 -16.54
N ARG A 115 -5.17 -12.68 -16.01
CA ARG A 115 -6.50 -12.53 -15.41
C ARG A 115 -6.82 -13.67 -14.40
N PRO A 116 -6.02 -13.83 -13.34
CA PRO A 116 -6.21 -14.94 -12.39
C PRO A 116 -7.52 -14.82 -11.61
N ASP A 117 -8.19 -15.94 -11.39
CA ASP A 117 -9.33 -16.03 -10.45
C ASP A 117 -8.83 -15.97 -9.00
N VAL A 118 -7.68 -16.60 -8.74
CA VAL A 118 -7.02 -16.64 -7.44
C VAL A 118 -5.54 -16.31 -7.60
N MET A 119 -5.04 -15.42 -6.76
CA MET A 119 -3.63 -15.09 -6.69
C MET A 119 -3.06 -15.46 -5.33
N VAL A 120 -1.95 -16.20 -5.32
CA VAL A 120 -1.20 -16.52 -4.10
C VAL A 120 0.16 -15.87 -4.17
N ASP A 121 0.46 -15.01 -3.21
CA ASP A 121 1.74 -14.29 -3.14
C ASP A 121 2.65 -14.91 -2.09
N CYS A 122 3.67 -15.65 -2.56
CA CYS A 122 4.71 -16.26 -1.73
C CYS A 122 6.00 -15.45 -1.69
N ILE A 123 6.05 -14.26 -2.29
CA ILE A 123 7.23 -13.41 -2.26
C ILE A 123 7.35 -12.81 -0.86
N ASN A 124 8.54 -12.83 -0.27
CA ASN A 124 8.78 -12.10 0.97
C ASN A 124 8.90 -10.59 0.71
N THR A 125 7.76 -9.91 0.51
CA THR A 125 7.69 -8.46 0.22
C THR A 125 8.42 -7.63 1.27
N ALA A 126 8.36 -8.06 2.55
CA ALA A 126 9.10 -7.40 3.62
C ALA A 126 10.60 -7.46 3.34
N THR A 127 11.18 -8.63 3.06
CA THR A 127 12.60 -8.75 2.64
C THR A 127 12.88 -7.91 1.38
N GLY A 128 12.01 -7.99 0.37
CA GLY A 128 12.20 -7.31 -0.91
C GLY A 128 12.29 -5.78 -0.80
N LEU A 129 11.57 -5.18 0.16
CA LEU A 129 11.50 -3.73 0.34
C LEU A 129 12.27 -3.19 1.56
N SER A 130 12.50 -4.00 2.62
CA SER A 130 13.15 -3.53 3.86
C SER A 130 14.67 -3.46 3.78
N TYR A 131 15.30 -4.25 2.91
CA TYR A 131 16.77 -4.30 2.77
C TYR A 131 17.29 -3.22 1.82
N GLN A 132 17.00 -1.95 2.12
CA GLN A 132 17.43 -0.80 1.31
C GLN A 132 18.49 0.07 1.97
N ASP A 133 19.07 -0.41 3.09
CA ASP A 133 20.18 0.23 3.81
C ASP A 133 19.94 1.75 4.03
N THR A 134 18.71 2.13 4.36
CA THR A 134 18.30 3.53 4.53
C THR A 134 19.16 4.24 5.58
N GLU A 135 19.49 3.56 6.69
CA GLU A 135 20.37 4.10 7.73
C GLU A 135 21.77 4.45 7.19
N LYS A 136 22.43 3.50 6.50
CA LYS A 136 23.75 3.75 5.90
C LYS A 136 23.68 4.86 4.86
N THR A 137 22.61 4.89 4.06
CA THR A 137 22.41 5.91 3.03
C THR A 137 22.21 7.29 3.66
N SER A 138 21.46 7.39 4.76
CA SER A 138 21.28 8.63 5.53
C SER A 138 22.61 9.11 6.12
N LEU A 139 23.38 8.22 6.74
CA LEU A 139 24.70 8.56 7.31
C LEU A 139 25.68 9.06 6.24
N LYS A 140 25.75 8.36 5.09
CA LYS A 140 26.56 8.80 3.95
C LYS A 140 26.11 10.14 3.39
N THR A 141 24.80 10.35 3.28
CA THR A 141 24.25 11.63 2.80
C THR A 141 24.63 12.77 3.73
N GLN A 142 24.57 12.55 5.06
CA GLN A 142 24.98 13.54 6.05
C GLN A 142 26.48 13.84 5.97
N ASP A 143 27.34 12.81 5.83
CA ASP A 143 28.79 12.99 5.66
C ASP A 143 29.13 13.85 4.43
N ILE A 144 28.47 13.57 3.29
CA ILE A 144 28.66 14.35 2.06
C ILE A 144 28.18 15.80 2.24
N LEU A 145 27.06 16.01 2.93
CA LEU A 145 26.56 17.36 3.25
C LEU A 145 27.55 18.14 4.11
N ASP A 146 28.15 17.51 5.12
CA ASP A 146 29.12 18.17 5.98
C ASP A 146 30.43 18.46 5.25
N ARG A 147 30.89 17.55 4.38
CA ARG A 147 32.01 17.78 3.45
C ARG A 147 31.73 18.95 2.51
N LEU A 148 30.52 19.05 1.97
CA LEU A 148 30.13 20.14 1.08
C LEU A 148 30.11 21.49 1.83
N ARG A 149 29.59 21.54 3.05
CA ARG A 149 29.58 22.76 3.89
C ARG A 149 31.00 23.24 4.19
N GLN A 150 31.90 22.35 4.60
CA GLN A 150 33.30 22.69 4.86
C GLN A 150 33.98 23.30 3.63
N LYS A 151 33.79 22.71 2.45
CA LYS A 151 34.36 23.24 1.20
C LYS A 151 33.79 24.62 0.81
N LEU A 152 32.51 24.88 1.09
CA LEU A 152 31.89 26.18 0.83
C LEU A 152 32.39 27.27 1.78
N ASP A 153 32.62 26.92 3.06
CA ASP A 153 33.16 27.85 4.06
C ASP A 153 34.60 28.29 3.74
N ASP A 154 35.41 27.38 3.17
CA ASP A 154 36.79 27.67 2.73
C ASP A 154 36.87 28.63 1.52
N SER A 155 35.72 29.08 0.97
CA SER A 155 35.60 30.08 -0.11
C SER A 155 36.34 29.74 -1.41
N ASN A 156 36.76 28.48 -1.59
CA ASN A 156 37.49 28.01 -2.75
C ASN A 156 36.60 27.05 -3.56
N ILE A 157 35.84 27.60 -4.50
CA ILE A 157 34.97 26.82 -5.39
C ILE A 157 35.83 26.28 -6.54
N ASP A 158 36.19 25.01 -6.47
CA ASP A 158 36.91 24.27 -7.51
C ASP A 158 36.07 23.09 -8.05
N ASP A 159 36.63 22.35 -9.01
CA ASP A 159 35.98 21.18 -9.62
C ASP A 159 35.58 20.12 -8.58
N SER A 160 36.28 20.05 -7.44
CA SER A 160 35.98 19.10 -6.36
C SER A 160 34.66 19.42 -5.65
N VAL A 161 34.18 20.67 -5.69
CA VAL A 161 32.86 21.06 -5.16
C VAL A 161 31.77 20.49 -6.06
N TYR A 162 31.91 20.62 -7.38
CA TYR A 162 30.95 20.07 -8.34
C TYR A 162 30.87 18.54 -8.27
N GLU A 163 32.00 17.85 -8.11
CA GLU A 163 32.02 16.40 -7.86
C GLU A 163 31.26 16.02 -6.59
N THR A 164 31.39 16.82 -5.53
CA THR A 164 30.68 16.57 -4.26
C THR A 164 29.18 16.81 -4.41
N ILE A 165 28.77 17.80 -5.22
CA ILE A 165 27.36 18.06 -5.54
C ILE A 165 26.76 16.89 -6.34
N ASP A 166 27.47 16.36 -7.34
CA ASP A 166 27.01 15.20 -8.11
C ASP A 166 26.93 13.93 -7.23
N GLU A 167 27.89 13.75 -6.32
CA GLU A 167 27.84 12.69 -5.31
C GLU A 167 26.59 12.83 -4.42
N LEU A 168 26.30 14.06 -3.98
CA LEU A 168 25.13 14.38 -3.16
C LEU A 168 23.82 14.15 -3.92
N ASP A 169 23.69 14.59 -5.18
CA ASP A 169 22.50 14.35 -6.03
C ASP A 169 22.20 12.85 -6.12
N LYS A 170 23.23 12.04 -6.39
CA LYS A 170 23.09 10.58 -6.44
C LYS A 170 22.64 10.00 -5.10
N GLN A 171 23.25 10.41 -3.99
CA GLN A 171 22.91 9.86 -2.68
C GLN A 171 21.52 10.29 -2.21
N VAL A 172 21.15 11.56 -2.40
CA VAL A 172 19.82 12.08 -2.09
C VAL A 172 18.76 11.36 -2.92
N GLY A 173 18.98 11.22 -4.23
CA GLY A 173 18.07 10.45 -5.09
C GLY A 173 17.91 9.00 -4.62
N THR A 174 19.01 8.36 -4.22
CA THR A 174 18.97 7.00 -3.66
C THR A 174 18.20 6.93 -2.34
N LEU A 175 18.38 7.92 -1.46
CA LEU A 175 17.69 8.01 -0.17
C LEU A 175 16.18 8.20 -0.34
N LEU A 176 15.78 9.09 -1.26
CA LEU A 176 14.37 9.36 -1.58
C LEU A 176 13.67 8.13 -2.14
N ILE A 177 14.34 7.40 -3.04
CA ILE A 177 13.79 6.17 -3.59
C ILE A 177 13.78 5.06 -2.53
N SER A 178 14.67 5.08 -1.54
CA SER A 178 14.82 3.98 -0.55
C SER A 178 13.83 4.01 0.63
N GLN A 179 12.69 4.70 0.48
CA GLN A 179 11.64 4.79 1.50
C GLN A 179 10.73 3.57 1.45
N SER A 180 11.05 2.55 2.25
CA SER A 180 10.38 1.24 2.24
C SER A 180 8.87 1.30 2.47
N THR A 181 8.40 2.13 3.41
CA THR A 181 6.97 2.31 3.68
C THR A 181 6.22 2.90 2.48
N LEU A 182 6.79 3.92 1.81
CA LEU A 182 6.16 4.53 0.64
C LEU A 182 6.10 3.56 -0.55
N GLN A 183 7.17 2.79 -0.76
CA GLN A 183 7.17 1.74 -1.78
C GLN A 183 6.12 0.67 -1.51
N LEU A 184 5.94 0.27 -0.25
CA LEU A 184 4.92 -0.70 0.13
C LEU A 184 3.51 -0.16 -0.09
N ILE A 185 3.24 1.10 0.29
CA ILE A 185 1.96 1.77 0.01
C ILE A 185 1.69 1.77 -1.49
N ARG A 186 2.68 2.18 -2.31
CA ARG A 186 2.56 2.14 -3.76
C ARG A 186 2.29 0.73 -4.28
N HIS A 187 3.06 -0.26 -3.85
CA HIS A 187 2.90 -1.64 -4.26
C HIS A 187 1.49 -2.18 -3.96
N VAL A 188 0.95 -1.96 -2.77
CA VAL A 188 -0.41 -2.43 -2.41
C VAL A 188 -1.48 -1.69 -3.22
N ARG A 189 -1.34 -0.38 -3.47
CA ARG A 189 -2.28 0.34 -4.33
C ARG A 189 -2.29 -0.21 -5.76
N LEU A 190 -1.11 -0.46 -6.34
CA LEU A 190 -0.99 -1.04 -7.69
C LEU A 190 -1.53 -2.47 -7.74
N LEU A 191 -1.27 -3.28 -6.71
CA LEU A 191 -1.82 -4.63 -6.56
C LEU A 191 -3.35 -4.59 -6.51
N HIS A 192 -3.93 -3.76 -5.65
CA HIS A 192 -5.38 -3.61 -5.53
C HIS A 192 -6.01 -3.24 -6.89
N SER A 193 -5.49 -2.20 -7.56
CA SER A 193 -5.98 -1.81 -8.89
C SER A 193 -5.86 -2.95 -9.90
N ALA A 194 -4.72 -3.67 -9.93
CA ALA A 194 -4.54 -4.81 -10.82
C ALA A 194 -5.57 -5.92 -10.61
N LEU A 195 -5.85 -6.27 -9.35
CA LEU A 195 -6.77 -7.35 -9.01
C LEU A 195 -8.23 -6.95 -9.26
N THR A 196 -8.59 -5.71 -8.96
CA THR A 196 -9.94 -5.18 -9.22
C THR A 196 -10.20 -5.09 -10.73
N ASP A 197 -9.24 -4.60 -11.53
CA ASP A 197 -9.37 -4.46 -12.99
C ASP A 197 -9.68 -5.77 -13.71
N VAL A 198 -9.10 -6.89 -13.24
CA VAL A 198 -9.31 -8.21 -13.84
C VAL A 198 -10.44 -9.00 -13.18
N GLY A 199 -10.95 -8.54 -12.04
CA GLY A 199 -12.00 -9.22 -11.27
C GLY A 199 -11.50 -10.43 -10.48
N THR A 200 -10.26 -10.40 -9.98
CA THR A 200 -9.71 -11.49 -9.15
C THR A 200 -10.61 -11.72 -7.93
N ARG A 201 -10.99 -12.97 -7.69
CA ARG A 201 -11.88 -13.34 -6.57
C ARG A 201 -11.15 -13.32 -5.23
N LEU A 202 -9.94 -13.86 -5.18
CA LEU A 202 -9.20 -14.09 -3.94
C LEU A 202 -7.70 -13.81 -4.11
N TYR A 203 -7.15 -13.06 -3.16
CA TYR A 203 -5.72 -12.85 -2.97
C TYR A 203 -5.30 -13.42 -1.62
N VAL A 204 -4.32 -14.31 -1.63
CA VAL A 204 -3.75 -14.92 -0.42
C VAL A 204 -2.28 -14.56 -0.31
N LYS A 205 -1.90 -13.89 0.78
CA LYS A 205 -0.50 -13.58 1.09
C LYS A 205 0.10 -14.67 1.98
N VAL A 206 1.21 -15.27 1.56
CA VAL A 206 2.13 -15.96 2.49
C VAL A 206 3.10 -14.91 3.02
N GLY A 207 2.83 -14.43 4.22
CA GLY A 207 3.60 -13.38 4.87
C GLY A 207 4.79 -13.91 5.67
N THR A 208 5.40 -13.02 6.45
CA THR A 208 6.43 -13.38 7.44
C THR A 208 6.16 -12.61 8.73
N THR A 209 6.68 -13.12 9.85
CA THR A 209 6.76 -12.40 11.12
C THR A 209 8.03 -11.54 11.23
N GLY A 210 8.97 -11.70 10.29
CA GLY A 210 10.29 -11.04 10.32
C GLY A 210 11.31 -11.79 11.17
N THR A 211 10.93 -12.23 12.38
CA THR A 211 11.79 -12.93 13.34
C THR A 211 11.62 -14.45 13.37
N GLY A 212 10.76 -15.01 12.52
CA GLY A 212 10.44 -16.44 12.55
C GLY A 212 9.71 -16.85 13.85
N GLY A 213 8.82 -15.99 14.36
CA GLY A 213 8.05 -16.25 15.59
C GLY A 213 8.76 -15.91 16.90
N MET A 214 10.07 -15.62 16.85
CA MET A 214 10.86 -15.26 18.03
C MET A 214 10.59 -13.82 18.50
N GLY A 215 10.84 -13.56 19.78
CA GLY A 215 10.72 -12.22 20.39
C GLY A 215 11.91 -11.29 20.11
N LEU A 216 11.93 -10.13 20.77
CA LEU A 216 13.03 -9.14 20.69
C LEU A 216 14.38 -9.70 21.16
N ASN A 217 14.37 -10.79 21.91
CA ASN A 217 15.54 -11.51 22.41
C ASN A 217 16.08 -12.56 21.42
N ILE A 218 15.68 -12.53 20.14
CA ILE A 218 16.12 -13.47 19.12
C ILE A 218 17.66 -13.56 19.04
N PRO A 219 18.26 -14.76 19.16
CA PRO A 219 19.72 -14.91 19.14
C PRO A 219 20.30 -14.92 17.71
N TYR A 220 19.47 -15.14 16.70
CA TYR A 220 19.87 -15.31 15.30
C TYR A 220 19.86 -13.96 14.56
N THR A 221 20.97 -13.23 14.64
CA THR A 221 21.17 -11.96 13.92
C THR A 221 22.52 -11.97 13.21
N HIS A 222 22.61 -11.29 12.05
CA HIS A 222 23.86 -11.15 11.29
C HIS A 222 24.75 -10.00 11.78
N SER A 223 24.36 -9.30 12.85
CA SER A 223 25.06 -8.15 13.42
C SER A 223 25.34 -8.34 14.91
N GLU A 224 26.20 -7.49 15.47
CA GLU A 224 26.49 -7.47 16.90
C GLU A 224 25.28 -7.04 17.75
N ASP A 225 24.42 -6.15 17.20
CA ASP A 225 23.18 -5.72 17.85
C ASP A 225 22.08 -6.80 17.82
N ARG A 226 21.45 -7.02 18.99
CA ARG A 226 20.35 -7.97 19.19
C ARG A 226 19.11 -7.24 19.71
N PRO A 227 18.04 -7.09 18.89
CA PRO A 227 17.92 -7.42 17.47
C PRO A 227 18.49 -6.33 16.55
N SER A 228 18.93 -6.71 15.35
CA SER A 228 19.49 -5.77 14.37
C SER A 228 18.45 -4.80 13.82
N VAL A 229 18.86 -3.59 13.44
CA VAL A 229 17.98 -2.60 12.77
C VAL A 229 17.35 -3.20 11.51
N GLN A 230 18.12 -3.98 10.73
CA GLN A 230 17.63 -4.64 9.52
C GLN A 230 16.52 -5.67 9.82
N LEU A 231 16.68 -6.47 10.89
CA LEU A 231 15.68 -7.44 11.29
C LEU A 231 14.41 -6.74 11.79
N MET A 232 14.56 -5.68 12.58
CA MET A 232 13.43 -4.87 13.04
C MET A 232 12.70 -4.20 11.88
N ALA A 233 13.43 -3.67 10.89
CA ALA A 233 12.83 -3.13 9.67
C ALA A 233 12.02 -4.19 8.91
N LYS A 234 12.52 -5.44 8.82
CA LYS A 234 11.77 -6.55 8.20
C LYS A 234 10.46 -6.83 8.96
N THR A 235 10.51 -6.92 10.29
CA THR A 235 9.31 -7.12 11.12
C THR A 235 8.31 -5.97 10.97
N SER A 236 8.77 -4.72 11.08
CA SER A 236 7.93 -3.54 10.90
C SER A 236 7.26 -3.52 9.52
N MET A 237 8.00 -3.81 8.45
CA MET A 237 7.45 -3.89 7.10
C MET A 237 6.46 -5.04 6.93
N ALA A 238 6.71 -6.18 7.56
CA ALA A 238 5.83 -7.34 7.47
C ALA A 238 4.44 -7.11 8.08
N PHE A 239 4.36 -6.36 9.18
CA PHE A 239 3.09 -5.98 9.80
C PHE A 239 2.49 -4.70 9.23
N ALA A 240 3.30 -3.77 8.69
CA ALA A 240 2.78 -2.68 7.86
C ALA A 240 2.05 -3.24 6.63
N HIS A 241 2.59 -4.31 6.02
CA HIS A 241 1.93 -4.99 4.91
C HIS A 241 0.59 -5.59 5.34
N THR A 242 0.52 -6.28 6.47
CA THR A 242 -0.75 -6.78 7.06
C THR A 242 -1.76 -5.65 7.26
N GLY A 243 -1.32 -4.50 7.80
CA GLY A 243 -2.20 -3.34 7.99
C GLY A 243 -2.78 -2.80 6.68
N LEU A 244 -1.98 -2.75 5.61
CA LEU A 244 -2.46 -2.35 4.28
C LEU A 244 -3.37 -3.40 3.63
N LEU A 245 -3.06 -4.69 3.79
CA LEU A 245 -3.92 -5.79 3.33
C LEU A 245 -5.28 -5.79 4.06
N PHE A 246 -5.30 -5.41 5.34
CA PHE A 246 -6.55 -5.22 6.10
C PHE A 246 -7.41 -4.08 5.52
N LEU A 247 -6.80 -2.98 5.06
CA LEU A 247 -7.53 -1.93 4.33
C LEU A 247 -8.06 -2.45 2.99
N MET A 248 -7.24 -3.19 2.24
CA MET A 248 -7.63 -3.80 0.97
C MET A 248 -8.81 -4.76 1.16
N ALA A 249 -8.81 -5.58 2.21
CA ALA A 249 -9.90 -6.50 2.57
C ALA A 249 -11.23 -5.79 2.85
N ARG A 250 -11.18 -4.53 3.30
CA ARG A 250 -12.35 -3.70 3.63
C ARG A 250 -12.71 -2.72 2.52
N THR A 251 -12.09 -2.82 1.36
CA THR A 251 -12.36 -1.97 0.19
C THR A 251 -13.43 -2.63 -0.69
N PRO A 252 -14.53 -1.94 -1.04
CA PRO A 252 -15.57 -2.50 -1.91
C PRO A 252 -15.05 -2.87 -3.28
N ASN A 253 -15.70 -3.88 -3.89
CA ASN A 253 -15.41 -4.36 -5.24
C ASN A 253 -13.97 -4.89 -5.45
N GLY A 254 -13.16 -4.97 -4.39
CA GLY A 254 -11.87 -5.61 -4.39
C GLY A 254 -11.94 -7.13 -4.18
N PRO A 255 -10.81 -7.83 -4.31
CA PRO A 255 -10.73 -9.27 -4.04
C PRO A 255 -10.97 -9.56 -2.56
N LEU A 256 -11.36 -10.80 -2.23
CA LEU A 256 -11.18 -11.32 -0.87
C LEU A 256 -9.69 -11.36 -0.56
N VAL A 257 -9.30 -10.91 0.64
CA VAL A 257 -7.89 -10.82 1.04
C VAL A 257 -7.67 -11.68 2.28
N LYS A 258 -6.69 -12.57 2.20
CA LYS A 258 -6.27 -13.44 3.31
C LYS A 258 -4.77 -13.38 3.48
N GLU A 259 -4.29 -13.62 4.70
CA GLU A 259 -2.86 -13.73 4.96
C GLU A 259 -2.55 -14.88 5.91
N VAL A 260 -1.57 -15.72 5.54
CA VAL A 260 -0.98 -16.74 6.41
C VAL A 260 0.46 -16.34 6.69
N LYS A 261 0.84 -16.24 7.97
CA LYS A 261 2.22 -15.92 8.38
C LYS A 261 2.86 -17.11 9.10
N PRO A 262 3.78 -17.84 8.46
CA PRO A 262 4.64 -18.78 9.15
C PRO A 262 5.46 -18.07 10.25
N ALA A 263 5.46 -18.65 11.44
CA ALA A 263 6.18 -18.16 12.62
C ALA A 263 7.24 -19.18 13.08
N ALA A 264 7.90 -19.82 12.10
CA ALA A 264 8.98 -20.77 12.28
C ALA A 264 9.90 -20.72 11.06
N MET A 265 11.05 -21.38 11.11
CA MET A 265 11.87 -21.59 9.91
C MET A 265 11.08 -22.44 8.90
N ILE A 266 11.17 -22.14 7.60
CA ILE A 266 10.45 -22.93 6.60
C ILE A 266 11.38 -23.99 6.00
N GLY A 267 11.18 -25.23 6.42
CA GLY A 267 11.76 -26.46 5.86
C GLY A 267 13.21 -26.37 5.35
N TYR A 268 13.53 -27.25 4.40
CA TYR A 268 14.77 -27.20 3.64
C TYR A 268 14.56 -27.78 2.24
N ARG A 269 15.40 -27.37 1.29
CA ARG A 269 15.36 -27.84 -0.09
C ARG A 269 16.13 -29.16 -0.26
N ARG A 270 17.31 -29.27 0.34
CA ARG A 270 18.18 -30.46 0.23
C ARG A 270 19.28 -30.47 1.29
N VAL A 271 19.83 -31.65 1.55
CA VAL A 271 21.02 -31.87 2.37
C VAL A 271 22.16 -32.31 1.47
N ASN A 272 23.21 -31.48 1.39
CA ASN A 272 24.31 -31.68 0.45
C ASN A 272 25.67 -31.45 1.13
N HIS A 273 26.70 -32.10 0.59
CA HIS A 273 28.10 -31.70 0.80
C HIS A 273 28.54 -30.82 -0.37
N GLN A 274 28.92 -29.58 -0.10
CA GLN A 274 29.29 -28.62 -1.13
C GLN A 274 30.26 -27.56 -0.62
N SER A 275 30.93 -26.88 -1.55
CA SER A 275 31.70 -25.66 -1.26
C SER A 275 30.76 -24.55 -0.78
N VAL A 276 31.06 -24.00 0.40
CA VAL A 276 30.32 -22.91 1.02
C VAL A 276 30.52 -21.64 0.20
N ARG A 277 29.41 -20.95 -0.10
CA ARG A 277 29.42 -19.69 -0.84
C ARG A 277 28.83 -18.57 -0.01
N ARG A 278 29.43 -17.39 -0.09
CA ARG A 278 28.92 -16.15 0.51
C ARG A 278 28.64 -15.15 -0.60
N GLN A 279 27.39 -14.73 -0.76
CA GLN A 279 26.95 -13.85 -1.86
C GLN A 279 27.37 -14.37 -3.26
N GLY A 280 27.29 -15.68 -3.47
CA GLY A 280 27.67 -16.35 -4.73
C GLY A 280 29.16 -16.66 -4.86
N ASN A 281 30.02 -16.00 -4.09
CA ASN A 281 31.47 -16.20 -4.11
C ASN A 281 31.88 -17.41 -3.26
N PRO A 282 32.78 -18.28 -3.73
CA PRO A 282 33.32 -19.37 -2.93
C PRO A 282 34.03 -18.83 -1.69
N GLN A 283 33.93 -19.56 -0.59
CA GLN A 283 34.72 -19.33 0.62
C GLN A 283 35.89 -20.30 0.65
N PHE A 284 37.01 -19.86 1.22
CA PHE A 284 38.25 -20.64 1.26
C PHE A 284 38.63 -20.97 2.71
N LEU A 285 39.31 -22.11 2.86
CA LEU A 285 40.01 -22.46 4.09
C LEU A 285 41.39 -21.82 4.08
N PHE A 286 41.75 -21.16 5.17
CA PHE A 286 43.06 -20.54 5.35
C PHE A 286 43.83 -21.25 6.46
N ARG A 287 45.15 -21.38 6.29
CA ARG A 287 46.03 -21.80 7.39
C ARG A 287 46.09 -20.66 8.43
N PRO A 288 45.82 -20.93 9.71
CA PRO A 288 45.87 -19.89 10.73
C PRO A 288 47.31 -19.41 10.92
N THR A 289 47.47 -18.10 11.06
CA THR A 289 48.72 -17.47 11.49
C THR A 289 48.64 -17.12 12.97
N ARG A 290 49.79 -17.12 13.66
CA ARG A 290 49.87 -16.70 15.06
C ARG A 290 50.31 -15.25 15.11
N GLU A 291 49.48 -14.40 15.70
CA GLU A 291 49.78 -13.00 15.98
C GLU A 291 49.84 -12.76 17.49
N VAL A 292 50.68 -11.83 17.94
CA VAL A 292 50.70 -11.34 19.33
C VAL A 292 49.79 -10.12 19.40
N LEU A 293 48.81 -10.14 20.30
CA LEU A 293 47.87 -9.03 20.48
C LEU A 293 48.62 -7.75 20.90
N GLY A 294 48.53 -6.70 20.09
CA GLY A 294 49.01 -5.35 20.41
C GLY A 294 47.91 -4.42 20.92
N GLU A 295 48.19 -3.11 20.97
CA GLU A 295 47.20 -2.07 21.33
C GLU A 295 46.11 -1.86 20.27
N ARG A 296 46.38 -2.27 19.03
CA ARG A 296 45.45 -2.21 17.90
C ARG A 296 45.34 -3.58 17.26
N LEU A 297 44.12 -4.02 16.99
CA LEU A 297 43.82 -5.25 16.26
C LEU A 297 43.32 -4.90 14.86
N GLN A 298 43.97 -5.44 13.84
CA GLN A 298 43.48 -5.33 12.47
C GLN A 298 42.40 -6.38 12.23
N VAL A 299 41.14 -5.95 12.13
CA VAL A 299 39.97 -6.86 12.02
C VAL A 299 39.78 -7.39 10.59
N ARG A 300 40.39 -6.73 9.59
CA ARG A 300 40.41 -7.15 8.19
C ARG A 300 41.81 -6.98 7.64
N ASP A 301 42.44 -8.09 7.28
CA ASP A 301 43.75 -8.11 6.65
C ASP A 301 43.66 -8.64 5.21
N ASP A 302 44.72 -8.45 4.45
CA ASP A 302 44.80 -8.92 3.07
C ASP A 302 44.77 -10.47 3.04
N GLU A 303 43.81 -11.05 2.31
CA GLU A 303 43.72 -12.50 2.13
C GLU A 303 45.00 -13.09 1.52
N ALA A 304 45.75 -12.31 0.74
CA ALA A 304 47.02 -12.75 0.16
C ALA A 304 48.10 -13.02 1.20
N SER A 305 47.97 -12.46 2.41
CA SER A 305 48.87 -12.70 3.54
C SER A 305 48.67 -14.08 4.19
N TYR A 306 47.64 -14.84 3.78
CA TYR A 306 47.31 -16.15 4.34
C TYR A 306 47.42 -17.25 3.29
N GLU A 307 47.92 -18.41 3.71
CA GLU A 307 47.99 -19.58 2.83
C GLU A 307 46.59 -20.20 2.65
N LYS A 308 46.12 -20.20 1.40
CA LYS A 308 44.87 -20.84 0.98
C LYS A 308 45.07 -22.37 0.95
N LEU A 309 44.30 -23.09 1.76
CA LEU A 309 44.33 -24.55 1.86
C LEU A 309 43.36 -25.25 0.88
N GLY A 310 42.43 -24.49 0.29
CA GLY A 310 41.42 -24.98 -0.64
C GLY A 310 40.06 -24.34 -0.39
N ASP A 311 39.03 -24.86 -1.05
CA ASP A 311 37.66 -24.42 -0.86
C ASP A 311 37.15 -24.85 0.54
N LEU A 312 36.35 -24.00 1.18
CA LEU A 312 35.64 -24.37 2.40
C LEU A 312 34.46 -25.26 2.01
N GLU A 313 34.63 -26.57 2.17
CA GLU A 313 33.56 -27.55 1.94
C GLU A 313 32.95 -28.01 3.27
N MET A 314 31.62 -28.15 3.30
CA MET A 314 30.92 -28.65 4.47
C MET A 314 29.64 -29.40 4.08
N ALA A 315 29.26 -30.40 4.89
CA ALA A 315 27.93 -30.99 4.84
C ALA A 315 26.95 -30.07 5.58
N GLY A 316 25.80 -29.81 4.96
CA GLY A 316 24.81 -28.91 5.53
C GLY A 316 23.49 -28.94 4.79
N VAL A 317 22.60 -28.08 5.23
CA VAL A 317 21.20 -28.02 4.83
C VAL A 317 20.95 -26.72 4.08
N ASP A 318 20.48 -26.82 2.84
CA ASP A 318 20.05 -25.68 2.02
C ASP A 318 18.62 -25.31 2.42
N THR A 319 18.47 -24.23 3.19
CA THR A 319 17.18 -23.74 3.71
C THR A 319 16.54 -22.68 2.80
N GLY A 320 16.99 -22.56 1.54
CA GLY A 320 16.43 -21.62 0.58
C GLY A 320 16.82 -20.16 0.87
N GLU A 321 15.83 -19.31 1.17
CA GLU A 321 16.05 -17.86 1.41
C GLU A 321 17.04 -17.61 2.57
N ASN A 322 17.07 -18.49 3.56
CA ASN A 322 17.94 -18.34 4.74
C ASN A 322 19.38 -18.85 4.52
N GLY A 323 19.66 -19.46 3.36
CA GLY A 323 21.00 -19.91 2.97
C GLY A 323 21.34 -21.35 3.37
N PHE A 324 22.63 -21.63 3.52
CA PHE A 324 23.15 -22.96 3.82
C PHE A 324 23.62 -23.04 5.27
N PHE A 325 23.04 -23.96 6.04
CA PHE A 325 23.38 -24.16 7.45
C PHE A 325 24.19 -25.43 7.66
N ALA A 326 25.28 -25.31 8.42
CA ALA A 326 26.01 -26.46 8.90
C ALA A 326 25.14 -27.26 9.89
N ARG A 327 25.54 -28.53 10.16
CA ARG A 327 24.82 -29.41 11.11
C ARG A 327 24.52 -28.72 12.44
N GLY A 328 25.50 -28.07 13.06
CA GLY A 328 25.34 -27.43 14.37
C GLY A 328 24.41 -26.22 14.34
N GLU A 329 24.43 -25.43 13.26
CA GLU A 329 23.51 -24.28 13.08
C GLU A 329 22.08 -24.77 12.89
N PHE A 330 21.89 -25.78 12.05
CA PHE A 330 20.59 -26.40 11.81
C PHE A 330 20.03 -27.03 13.09
N GLU A 331 20.82 -27.84 13.80
CA GLU A 331 20.43 -28.43 15.09
C GLU A 331 20.04 -27.37 16.12
N THR A 332 20.74 -26.22 16.14
CA THR A 332 20.47 -25.14 17.09
C THR A 332 19.17 -24.41 16.76
N ILE A 333 18.93 -24.04 15.49
CA ILE A 333 17.74 -23.27 15.12
C ILE A 333 16.47 -24.12 15.19
N THR A 334 16.56 -25.43 14.94
CA THR A 334 15.43 -26.36 14.98
C THR A 334 15.24 -27.06 16.32
N TYR A 335 16.02 -26.71 17.35
CA TYR A 335 15.86 -27.33 18.67
C TYR A 335 14.53 -26.94 19.31
N LEU A 336 14.06 -27.77 20.24
CA LEU A 336 12.81 -27.51 20.99
C LEU A 336 12.86 -26.11 21.64
N ASP A 337 11.75 -25.39 21.55
CA ASP A 337 11.59 -24.01 22.06
C ASP A 337 12.56 -22.98 21.44
N GLN A 338 13.24 -23.33 20.34
CA GLN A 338 13.90 -22.36 19.47
C GLN A 338 12.94 -21.96 18.34
N MET A 339 13.46 -21.48 17.21
CA MET A 339 12.62 -21.06 16.10
C MET A 339 11.80 -22.23 15.54
N GLU A 340 12.30 -23.47 15.70
CA GLU A 340 11.71 -24.68 15.15
C GLU A 340 11.52 -24.55 13.63
N PHE A 341 10.84 -25.51 13.00
CA PHE A 341 10.53 -25.39 11.58
C PHE A 341 9.18 -25.99 11.21
N VAL A 342 8.59 -25.42 10.17
CA VAL A 342 7.35 -25.87 9.53
C VAL A 342 7.65 -26.30 8.10
N THR A 343 6.94 -27.31 7.61
CA THR A 343 7.14 -27.80 6.24
C THR A 343 6.41 -26.90 5.22
N PRO A 344 6.95 -26.72 4.00
CA PRO A 344 6.24 -26.01 2.95
C PRO A 344 4.93 -26.72 2.55
N GLU A 345 4.83 -28.05 2.71
CA GLU A 345 3.63 -28.83 2.47
C GLU A 345 2.50 -28.50 3.45
N GLU A 346 2.81 -28.33 4.74
CA GLU A 346 1.82 -27.89 5.74
C GLU A 346 1.31 -26.49 5.41
N ILE A 347 2.19 -25.56 5.05
CA ILE A 347 1.78 -24.21 4.62
C ILE A 347 0.87 -24.32 3.39
N ALA A 348 1.28 -25.08 2.37
CA ALA A 348 0.52 -25.26 1.14
C ALA A 348 -0.87 -25.87 1.39
N HIS A 349 -0.96 -26.86 2.28
CA HIS A 349 -2.23 -27.44 2.70
C HIS A 349 -3.17 -26.40 3.30
N GLN A 350 -2.68 -25.57 4.22
CA GLN A 350 -3.48 -24.51 4.84
C GLN A 350 -3.93 -23.46 3.82
N ILE A 351 -3.06 -23.07 2.88
CA ILE A 351 -3.40 -22.13 1.81
C ILE A 351 -4.54 -22.68 0.95
N VAL A 352 -4.51 -23.95 0.56
CA VAL A 352 -5.59 -24.57 -0.22
C VAL A 352 -6.89 -24.64 0.58
N LEU A 353 -6.83 -24.95 1.88
CA LEU A 353 -8.00 -24.89 2.77
C LEU A 353 -8.60 -23.48 2.82
N GLU A 354 -7.77 -22.44 2.91
CA GLU A 354 -8.20 -21.05 2.89
C GLU A 354 -8.82 -20.63 1.55
N ILE A 355 -8.27 -21.13 0.44
CA ILE A 355 -8.84 -20.94 -0.91
C ILE A 355 -10.23 -21.57 -1.01
N LYS A 356 -10.41 -22.76 -0.44
CA LYS A 356 -11.71 -23.47 -0.34
C LYS A 356 -12.71 -22.80 0.61
N GLY A 357 -12.28 -21.80 1.38
CA GLY A 357 -13.13 -21.13 2.38
C GLY A 357 -13.27 -21.90 3.69
N SER A 358 -12.36 -22.82 4.00
CA SER A 358 -12.31 -23.47 5.31
C SER A 358 -11.91 -22.46 6.40
N ASN A 359 -12.34 -22.69 7.63
CA ASN A 359 -11.96 -21.86 8.77
C ASN A 359 -10.77 -22.51 9.49
N THR A 360 -9.53 -22.20 9.05
CA THR A 360 -8.32 -22.80 9.63
C THR A 360 -7.90 -22.16 10.95
N GLY A 361 -8.36 -20.92 11.21
CA GLY A 361 -7.92 -20.11 12.35
C GLY A 361 -6.54 -19.46 12.18
N ILE A 362 -5.88 -19.58 11.01
CA ILE A 362 -4.55 -19.00 10.76
C ILE A 362 -4.56 -17.80 9.81
N ASP A 363 -5.74 -17.43 9.27
CA ASP A 363 -5.90 -16.20 8.50
C ASP A 363 -5.75 -14.97 9.42
N VAL A 364 -4.60 -14.31 9.28
CA VAL A 364 -4.23 -13.13 10.07
C VAL A 364 -5.19 -11.98 9.82
N ILE A 365 -5.72 -11.82 8.60
CA ILE A 365 -6.65 -10.72 8.29
C ILE A 365 -7.98 -10.93 9.02
N ALA A 366 -8.53 -12.14 8.98
CA ALA A 366 -9.70 -12.50 9.78
C ALA A 366 -9.44 -12.37 11.30
N GLY A 367 -8.24 -12.76 11.75
CA GLY A 367 -7.79 -12.59 13.13
C GLY A 367 -7.79 -11.12 13.56
N VAL A 368 -7.20 -10.23 12.77
CA VAL A 368 -7.21 -8.78 13.04
C VAL A 368 -8.65 -8.26 13.01
N ASP A 369 -9.40 -8.54 11.95
CA ASP A 369 -10.75 -8.01 11.75
C ASP A 369 -11.71 -8.34 12.90
N SER A 370 -11.66 -9.58 13.39
CA SER A 370 -12.46 -10.06 14.52
C SER A 370 -12.09 -9.43 15.87
N ASN A 371 -10.85 -8.94 16.01
CA ASN A 371 -10.35 -8.34 17.25
C ASN A 371 -10.40 -6.80 17.27
N VAL A 372 -10.89 -6.15 16.19
CA VAL A 372 -11.12 -4.69 16.18
C VAL A 372 -12.48 -4.32 16.77
N ILE A 373 -12.50 -3.37 17.72
CA ILE A 373 -13.73 -2.82 18.31
C ILE A 373 -14.58 -2.15 17.22
N SER A 374 -15.86 -2.53 17.15
CA SER A 374 -16.83 -1.98 16.21
C SER A 374 -17.71 -0.89 16.85
N PRO A 375 -18.39 -0.04 16.06
CA PRO A 375 -19.43 0.86 16.56
C PRO A 375 -20.45 0.09 17.39
N SER A 376 -20.88 0.71 18.48
CA SER A 376 -21.81 0.11 19.42
C SER A 376 -23.17 0.78 19.32
N TYR A 377 -24.22 0.02 19.67
CA TYR A 377 -25.56 0.57 19.81
C TYR A 377 -25.59 1.79 20.76
N ARG A 378 -24.87 1.72 21.89
CA ARG A 378 -24.76 2.81 22.86
C ARG A 378 -24.20 4.09 22.24
N ALA A 379 -23.19 3.98 21.37
CA ALA A 379 -22.66 5.15 20.64
C ALA A 379 -23.71 5.75 19.70
N GLY A 380 -24.52 4.92 19.04
CA GLY A 380 -25.64 5.36 18.21
C GLY A 380 -26.70 6.16 19.00
N VAL A 381 -27.02 5.74 20.24
CA VAL A 381 -27.93 6.50 21.12
C VAL A 381 -27.31 7.84 21.55
N LEU A 382 -26.04 7.83 21.97
CA LEU A 382 -25.34 9.05 22.38
C LEU A 382 -25.20 10.08 21.25
N ARG A 383 -25.13 9.63 19.99
CA ARG A 383 -25.14 10.51 18.82
C ARG A 383 -26.35 11.44 18.82
N HIS A 384 -27.54 10.93 19.12
CA HIS A 384 -28.76 11.75 19.12
C HIS A 384 -28.66 12.87 20.17
N THR A 385 -28.30 12.53 21.41
CA THR A 385 -28.12 13.51 22.49
C THR A 385 -27.03 14.55 22.17
N ALA A 386 -25.94 14.15 21.50
CA ALA A 386 -24.91 15.09 21.09
C ALA A 386 -25.41 16.08 20.02
N LEU A 387 -26.17 15.60 19.03
CA LEU A 387 -26.75 16.45 17.98
C LEU A 387 -27.82 17.39 18.53
N GLU A 388 -28.70 16.94 19.42
CA GLU A 388 -29.69 17.81 20.08
C GLU A 388 -29.01 18.95 20.85
N LYS A 389 -27.89 18.64 21.53
CA LYS A 389 -27.12 19.66 22.24
C LYS A 389 -26.45 20.65 21.28
N LEU A 390 -25.93 20.18 20.14
CA LEU A 390 -25.37 21.06 19.12
C LEU A 390 -26.42 21.99 18.54
N HIS A 391 -27.61 21.48 18.20
CA HIS A 391 -28.71 22.32 17.72
C HIS A 391 -29.12 23.41 18.73
N ARG A 392 -29.20 23.08 20.02
CA ARG A 392 -29.44 24.12 21.05
C ARG A 392 -28.37 25.20 21.06
N ILE A 393 -27.09 24.82 20.90
CA ILE A 393 -25.99 25.78 20.88
C ILE A 393 -26.04 26.64 19.61
N GLU A 394 -26.39 26.06 18.46
CA GLU A 394 -26.61 26.81 17.22
C GLU A 394 -27.75 27.84 17.39
N ASP A 395 -28.89 27.42 17.97
CA ASP A 395 -30.02 28.30 18.25
C ASP A 395 -29.67 29.43 19.23
N GLU A 396 -28.90 29.13 20.29
CA GLU A 396 -28.46 30.10 21.31
C GLU A 396 -27.44 31.11 20.77
N THR A 397 -26.55 30.68 19.87
CA THR A 397 -25.45 31.52 19.34
C THR A 397 -25.79 32.21 18.03
N GLY A 398 -26.78 31.70 17.29
CA GLY A 398 -27.10 32.14 15.93
C GLY A 398 -26.02 31.77 14.91
N VAL A 399 -25.07 30.89 15.26
CA VAL A 399 -23.96 30.48 14.40
C VAL A 399 -24.19 29.07 13.89
N ALA A 400 -24.20 28.89 12.57
CA ALA A 400 -24.34 27.58 11.94
C ALA A 400 -23.06 26.71 12.10
N SER A 401 -23.23 25.48 12.56
CA SER A 401 -22.16 24.48 12.76
C SER A 401 -22.05 23.55 11.55
N VAL A 402 -21.41 24.04 10.47
CA VAL A 402 -21.32 23.32 9.18
C VAL A 402 -20.04 22.49 9.06
N ALA A 403 -18.88 23.15 8.93
CA ALA A 403 -17.59 22.48 8.83
C ALA A 403 -16.45 23.38 9.34
N VAL A 404 -15.40 22.76 9.86
CA VAL A 404 -14.17 23.45 10.30
C VAL A 404 -12.91 22.97 9.56
N GLY A 405 -13.06 22.08 8.56
CA GLY A 405 -11.95 21.57 7.76
C GLY A 405 -11.09 20.47 8.39
N HIS A 406 -11.49 19.89 9.54
CA HIS A 406 -10.66 18.90 10.25
C HIS A 406 -10.97 17.42 9.97
N LEU A 407 -12.18 17.08 9.51
CA LEU A 407 -12.68 15.69 9.51
C LEU A 407 -12.26 14.87 8.27
N GLY A 408 -11.86 15.51 7.17
CA GLY A 408 -11.62 14.80 5.91
C GLY A 408 -11.00 15.70 4.84
N PRO A 409 -10.92 15.21 3.58
CA PRO A 409 -10.41 16.01 2.48
C PRO A 409 -11.21 17.32 2.33
N PRO A 410 -10.64 18.37 1.71
CA PRO A 410 -11.34 19.64 1.49
C PRO A 410 -12.73 19.48 0.85
N GLU A 411 -12.89 18.43 0.03
CA GLU A 411 -14.14 18.01 -0.58
C GLU A 411 -15.31 17.84 0.40
N LEU A 412 -15.08 17.26 1.59
CA LEU A 412 -16.13 17.12 2.60
C LEU A 412 -16.66 18.49 3.03
N SER A 413 -15.77 19.46 3.24
CA SER A 413 -16.19 20.80 3.64
C SER A 413 -16.97 21.50 2.51
N LYS A 414 -16.53 21.33 1.25
CA LYS A 414 -17.30 21.77 0.06
C LYS A 414 -18.71 21.19 0.08
N ILE A 415 -18.85 19.86 0.17
CA ILE A 415 -20.15 19.17 0.14
C ILE A 415 -21.06 19.64 1.28
N LEU A 416 -20.52 19.78 2.49
CA LEU A 416 -21.29 20.24 3.66
C LEU A 416 -21.80 21.67 3.49
N TYR A 417 -20.97 22.60 3.00
CA TYR A 417 -21.38 23.98 2.77
C TYR A 417 -22.31 24.13 1.57
N GLU A 418 -22.09 23.41 0.47
CA GLU A 418 -23.02 23.40 -0.66
C GLU A 418 -24.41 22.87 -0.23
N ALA A 419 -24.45 21.77 0.52
CA ALA A 419 -25.69 21.26 1.11
C ALA A 419 -26.33 22.28 2.07
N HIS A 420 -25.52 22.99 2.88
CA HIS A 420 -26.02 24.02 3.78
C HIS A 420 -26.63 25.22 3.03
N LEU A 421 -25.99 25.67 1.95
CA LEU A 421 -26.49 26.75 1.10
C LEU A 421 -27.82 26.36 0.42
N LEU A 422 -27.91 25.12 -0.07
CA LEU A 422 -29.15 24.57 -0.62
C LEU A 422 -30.24 24.48 0.45
N TRP A 423 -29.90 24.10 1.68
CA TRP A 423 -30.84 24.14 2.81
C TRP A 423 -31.30 25.56 3.16
N LEU A 424 -30.41 26.56 3.14
CA LEU A 424 -30.78 27.96 3.36
C LEU A 424 -31.72 28.46 2.26
N GLY A 425 -31.43 28.15 0.99
CA GLY A 425 -32.19 28.62 -0.16
C GLY A 425 -33.53 27.91 -0.37
N TYR A 426 -33.58 26.59 -0.18
CA TYR A 426 -34.68 25.73 -0.65
C TYR A 426 -35.28 24.80 0.41
N LYS A 427 -34.56 24.53 1.52
CA LYS A 427 -34.98 23.69 2.66
C LYS A 427 -35.13 22.18 2.38
N THR A 428 -35.80 21.80 1.30
CA THR A 428 -36.14 20.40 0.97
C THR A 428 -35.49 19.91 -0.31
N LEU A 429 -35.33 18.58 -0.44
CA LEU A 429 -34.84 17.93 -1.65
C LEU A 429 -35.76 18.24 -2.83
N GLU A 430 -37.08 18.18 -2.63
CA GLU A 430 -38.08 18.50 -3.65
C GLU A 430 -37.91 19.90 -4.24
N SER A 431 -37.79 20.91 -3.38
CA SER A 431 -37.69 22.32 -3.80
C SER A 431 -36.44 22.59 -4.64
N VAL A 432 -35.35 21.85 -4.41
CA VAL A 432 -34.13 21.93 -5.21
C VAL A 432 -34.31 21.26 -6.57
N THR A 433 -34.96 20.10 -6.62
CA THR A 433 -35.20 19.39 -7.90
C THR A 433 -36.09 20.17 -8.87
N GLU A 434 -37.01 21.00 -8.35
CA GLU A 434 -37.90 21.83 -9.16
C GLU A 434 -37.29 23.16 -9.64
N ALA A 435 -36.15 23.58 -9.05
CA ALA A 435 -35.54 24.89 -9.33
C ALA A 435 -34.75 24.92 -10.66
N ASP A 436 -34.65 26.11 -11.29
CA ASP A 436 -33.76 26.32 -12.44
C ASP A 436 -32.29 26.40 -12.00
N GLU A 437 -31.40 25.74 -12.73
CA GLU A 437 -29.98 25.61 -12.41
C GLU A 437 -29.23 26.96 -12.37
N ASN A 438 -29.62 27.91 -13.22
CA ASN A 438 -28.99 29.24 -13.27
C ASN A 438 -29.54 30.14 -12.16
N GLU A 439 -30.84 30.02 -11.88
CA GLU A 439 -31.47 30.72 -10.77
C GLU A 439 -30.94 30.23 -9.41
N MET A 440 -30.63 28.93 -9.29
CA MET A 440 -29.98 28.36 -8.10
C MET A 440 -28.66 29.05 -7.80
N GLY A 441 -27.73 29.08 -8.76
CA GLY A 441 -26.42 29.72 -8.58
C GLY A 441 -26.53 31.19 -8.17
N THR A 442 -27.44 31.93 -8.83
CA THR A 442 -27.68 33.36 -8.52
C THR A 442 -28.26 33.56 -7.13
N ARG A 443 -29.23 32.71 -6.73
CA ARG A 443 -29.85 32.77 -5.40
C ARG A 443 -28.86 32.44 -4.29
N LEU A 444 -28.05 31.39 -4.47
CA LEU A 444 -27.02 31.01 -3.49
C LEU A 444 -25.94 32.08 -3.37
N LEU A 445 -25.55 32.72 -4.47
CA LEU A 445 -24.66 33.87 -4.44
C LEU A 445 -25.25 35.02 -3.61
N GLY A 446 -26.55 35.31 -3.76
CA GLY A 446 -27.24 36.31 -2.95
C GLY A 446 -27.15 36.01 -1.45
N ILE A 447 -27.39 34.76 -1.04
CA ILE A 447 -27.24 34.33 0.36
C ILE A 447 -25.81 34.58 0.87
N ILE A 448 -24.80 34.21 0.08
CA ILE A 448 -23.38 34.41 0.43
C ILE A 448 -23.01 35.91 0.50
N GLN A 449 -23.63 36.74 -0.33
CA GLN A 449 -23.39 38.18 -0.33
C GLN A 449 -24.06 38.88 0.86
N ASP A 450 -25.25 38.43 1.24
CA ASP A 450 -26.03 38.99 2.35
C ASP A 450 -25.51 38.54 3.72
N ASP A 451 -24.91 37.34 3.83
CA ASP A 451 -24.34 36.80 5.07
C ASP A 451 -22.81 36.87 5.09
N ASP A 452 -22.29 38.01 5.56
CA ASP A 452 -20.85 38.24 5.72
C ASP A 452 -20.17 37.22 6.65
N HIS A 453 -20.88 36.72 7.66
CA HIS A 453 -20.32 35.79 8.64
C HIS A 453 -20.15 34.39 8.02
N LEU A 454 -21.17 33.89 7.33
CA LEU A 454 -21.10 32.63 6.59
C LEU A 454 -20.00 32.67 5.54
N ARG A 455 -19.95 33.73 4.73
CA ARG A 455 -18.91 33.92 3.70
C ARG A 455 -17.52 33.94 4.31
N SER A 456 -17.33 34.67 5.41
CA SER A 456 -16.04 34.76 6.12
C SER A 456 -15.63 33.41 6.71
N MET A 457 -16.56 32.64 7.27
CA MET A 457 -16.30 31.32 7.84
C MET A 457 -15.81 30.32 6.78
N ILE A 458 -16.53 30.23 5.65
CA ILE A 458 -16.19 29.35 4.52
C ILE A 458 -14.75 29.61 4.04
N VAL A 459 -14.44 30.88 3.74
CA VAL A 459 -13.13 31.21 3.16
C VAL A 459 -11.99 31.11 4.20
N SER A 460 -12.29 31.24 5.49
CA SER A 460 -11.29 31.14 6.57
C SER A 460 -10.78 29.71 6.78
N ILE A 461 -11.60 28.70 6.49
CA ILE A 461 -11.17 27.29 6.57
C ILE A 461 -10.43 26.82 5.30
N GLY A 462 -10.20 27.72 4.35
CA GLY A 462 -9.47 27.45 3.11
C GLY A 462 -10.32 26.89 1.96
N VAL A 463 -11.64 27.04 2.03
CA VAL A 463 -12.58 26.65 0.96
C VAL A 463 -13.00 27.92 0.21
N PRO A 464 -12.56 28.13 -1.05
CA PRO A 464 -12.99 29.30 -1.82
C PRO A 464 -14.36 29.07 -2.46
N ILE A 465 -15.01 30.16 -2.88
CA ILE A 465 -16.34 30.17 -3.49
C ILE A 465 -16.23 30.70 -4.92
N LEU A 466 -16.54 29.86 -5.90
CA LEU A 466 -16.59 30.22 -7.31
C LEU A 466 -18.00 30.69 -7.67
N ALA A 467 -18.11 31.94 -8.14
CA ALA A 467 -19.38 32.55 -8.50
C ALA A 467 -19.98 31.93 -9.80
N PRO A 468 -21.28 32.17 -10.08
CA PRO A 468 -21.95 31.61 -11.26
C PRO A 468 -21.34 32.02 -12.61
N ASP A 469 -20.60 33.14 -12.66
CA ASP A 469 -19.90 33.59 -13.86
C ASP A 469 -18.65 32.76 -14.21
N GLY A 470 -18.22 31.87 -13.30
CA GLY A 470 -17.02 31.05 -13.41
C GLY A 470 -15.71 31.83 -13.41
N LYS A 471 -15.73 33.13 -13.06
CA LYS A 471 -14.58 34.04 -13.10
C LYS A 471 -14.32 34.73 -11.77
N THR A 472 -15.37 34.96 -10.99
CA THR A 472 -15.27 35.64 -9.71
C THR A 472 -15.08 34.62 -8.59
N LEU A 473 -14.03 34.81 -7.78
CA LEU A 473 -13.66 33.91 -6.69
C LEU A 473 -13.63 34.67 -5.36
N PHE A 474 -14.41 34.22 -4.39
CA PHE A 474 -14.26 34.66 -3.00
C PHE A 474 -13.26 33.73 -2.31
N ARG A 475 -12.16 34.28 -1.79
CA ARG A 475 -11.09 33.50 -1.17
C ARG A 475 -10.61 34.11 0.14
N GLY A 476 -10.06 33.25 0.98
CA GLY A 476 -9.37 33.61 2.22
C GLY A 476 -7.86 33.73 1.99
N PRO A 477 -7.07 33.91 3.07
CA PRO A 477 -5.61 33.96 2.97
C PRO A 477 -5.01 32.62 2.52
N LYS A 478 -5.66 31.50 2.83
CA LYS A 478 -5.27 30.16 2.42
C LYS A 478 -6.35 29.53 1.55
N ILE A 479 -5.94 28.71 0.59
CA ILE A 479 -6.82 27.84 -0.19
C ILE A 479 -6.28 26.41 -0.04
N ASN A 480 -7.14 25.43 0.22
CA ASN A 480 -6.72 24.04 0.44
C ASN A 480 -6.52 23.25 -0.86
N ILE A 481 -7.24 23.61 -1.93
CA ILE A 481 -7.13 23.00 -3.27
C ILE A 481 -6.77 24.10 -4.28
N PRO A 482 -5.71 23.98 -5.08
CA PRO A 482 -4.89 22.79 -5.27
C PRO A 482 -4.00 22.44 -4.07
N GLU A 483 -3.75 21.14 -3.90
CA GLU A 483 -2.70 20.64 -3.02
C GLU A 483 -1.36 20.88 -3.73
N SER A 484 -0.78 22.06 -3.53
CA SER A 484 0.51 22.45 -4.08
C SER A 484 1.55 22.55 -2.97
N ILE A 485 2.77 22.11 -3.27
CA ILE A 485 3.95 22.43 -2.45
C ILE A 485 4.48 23.85 -2.73
N TYR A 486 3.91 24.53 -3.72
CA TYR A 486 4.23 25.89 -4.12
C TYR A 486 3.12 26.86 -3.69
N ASP A 487 3.48 28.13 -3.49
CA ASP A 487 2.56 29.18 -3.04
C ASP A 487 1.59 29.67 -4.15
N ASP A 488 1.88 29.33 -5.41
CA ASP A 488 1.11 29.68 -6.59
C ASP A 488 0.82 28.46 -7.49
N ALA A 489 -0.19 28.61 -8.35
CA ALA A 489 -0.59 27.62 -9.35
C ALA A 489 -1.04 28.32 -10.63
N VAL A 490 -0.70 27.73 -11.78
CA VAL A 490 -1.19 28.20 -13.09
C VAL A 490 -2.66 27.82 -13.20
N VAL A 491 -3.50 28.72 -13.71
CA VAL A 491 -4.95 28.49 -13.85
C VAL A 491 -5.29 28.27 -15.32
N THR A 492 -5.62 27.04 -15.68
CA THR A 492 -6.28 26.68 -16.94
C THR A 492 -7.77 26.36 -16.70
N PRO A 493 -8.63 26.38 -17.74
CA PRO A 493 -10.03 25.98 -17.59
C PRO A 493 -10.20 24.56 -17.02
N ASP A 494 -9.37 23.62 -17.49
CA ASP A 494 -9.43 22.22 -17.05
C ASP A 494 -9.01 22.08 -15.57
N GLU A 495 -7.95 22.79 -15.15
CA GLU A 495 -7.52 22.82 -13.75
C GLU A 495 -8.57 23.47 -12.84
N LEU A 496 -9.19 24.57 -13.30
CA LEU A 496 -10.26 25.23 -12.57
C LEU A 496 -11.43 24.29 -12.31
N ASP A 497 -11.85 23.52 -13.32
CA ASP A 497 -12.92 22.53 -13.18
C ASP A 497 -12.54 21.41 -12.21
N GLN A 498 -11.29 20.90 -12.29
CA GLN A 498 -10.79 19.89 -11.36
C GLN A 498 -10.74 20.40 -9.92
N TRP A 499 -10.26 21.62 -9.69
CA TRP A 499 -10.17 22.22 -8.35
C TRP A 499 -11.55 22.51 -7.77
N ALA A 500 -12.46 23.01 -8.62
CA ALA A 500 -13.83 23.28 -8.23
C ALA A 500 -14.57 22.01 -7.84
N ALA A 501 -14.42 20.93 -8.61
CA ALA A 501 -14.96 19.62 -8.28
C ALA A 501 -14.40 19.08 -6.96
N LYS A 502 -13.08 19.22 -6.72
CA LYS A 502 -12.40 18.61 -5.57
C LYS A 502 -12.58 19.36 -4.25
N GLY A 503 -12.76 20.69 -4.24
CA GLY A 503 -12.78 21.38 -2.95
C GLY A 503 -13.19 22.85 -2.90
N TRP A 504 -13.71 23.41 -4.00
CA TRP A 504 -14.26 24.77 -3.97
C TRP A 504 -15.78 24.71 -3.97
N ILE A 505 -16.45 25.63 -3.28
CA ILE A 505 -17.90 25.79 -3.45
C ILE A 505 -18.15 26.30 -4.86
N ASP A 506 -18.84 25.52 -5.68
CA ASP A 506 -19.09 25.84 -7.08
C ASP A 506 -20.55 26.25 -7.29
N LEU A 507 -20.78 27.53 -7.59
CA LEU A 507 -22.12 28.09 -7.81
C LEU A 507 -22.52 28.10 -9.29
N ARG A 508 -21.72 27.51 -10.19
CA ARG A 508 -22.04 27.44 -11.62
C ARG A 508 -23.18 26.45 -11.86
N ALA A 509 -23.92 26.67 -12.96
CA ALA A 509 -25.06 25.83 -13.34
C ALA A 509 -24.69 24.33 -13.47
N GLY A 510 -23.45 24.01 -13.87
CA GLY A 510 -22.96 22.63 -13.94
C GLY A 510 -23.02 21.88 -12.61
N ASN A 511 -22.50 22.49 -11.54
CA ASN A 511 -22.55 21.90 -10.19
C ASN A 511 -23.98 21.88 -9.63
N MET A 512 -24.80 22.89 -9.95
CA MET A 512 -26.21 22.89 -9.55
C MET A 512 -26.98 21.73 -10.17
N ARG A 513 -26.72 21.40 -11.44
CA ARG A 513 -27.28 20.22 -12.10
C ARG A 513 -26.86 18.93 -11.40
N GLU A 514 -25.59 18.79 -11.04
CA GLU A 514 -25.11 17.62 -10.30
C GLU A 514 -25.80 17.46 -8.94
N TRP A 515 -26.04 18.56 -8.23
CA TRP A 515 -26.83 18.55 -6.99
C TRP A 515 -28.29 18.15 -7.21
N LYS A 516 -28.92 18.62 -8.30
CA LYS A 516 -30.27 18.16 -8.68
C LYS A 516 -30.29 16.66 -8.93
N ASP A 517 -29.37 16.15 -9.75
CA ASP A 517 -29.26 14.72 -10.05
C ASP A 517 -29.02 13.87 -8.80
N ARG A 518 -28.19 14.36 -7.85
CA ARG A 518 -27.99 13.73 -6.53
C ARG A 518 -29.30 13.66 -5.75
N PHE A 519 -30.02 14.76 -5.63
CA PHE A 519 -31.27 14.82 -4.87
C PHE A 519 -32.40 14.03 -5.51
N GLU A 520 -32.48 13.96 -6.83
CA GLU A 520 -33.40 13.06 -7.54
C GLU A 520 -33.13 11.59 -7.20
N ARG A 521 -31.86 11.16 -7.21
CA ARG A 521 -31.47 9.80 -6.79
C ARG A 521 -31.81 9.53 -5.32
N MET A 522 -31.58 10.50 -4.43
CA MET A 522 -31.94 10.38 -3.01
C MET A 522 -33.46 10.24 -2.81
N ARG A 523 -34.28 11.06 -3.49
CA ARG A 523 -35.76 10.99 -3.44
C ARG A 523 -36.29 9.66 -4.00
N ALA A 524 -35.76 9.20 -5.13
CA ALA A 524 -36.13 7.93 -5.72
C ALA A 524 -35.81 6.74 -4.79
N ALA A 525 -34.75 6.84 -3.99
CA ALA A 525 -34.44 5.85 -2.96
C ALA A 525 -35.38 5.94 -1.74
N GLN A 526 -35.81 7.14 -1.33
CA GLN A 526 -36.74 7.34 -0.22
C GLN A 526 -38.11 6.67 -0.44
N HIS A 527 -38.66 6.74 -1.66
CA HIS A 527 -39.96 6.10 -1.95
C HIS A 527 -39.97 4.59 -1.69
N ARG A 528 -38.82 3.91 -1.87
CA ARG A 528 -38.67 2.48 -1.56
C ARG A 528 -38.73 2.18 -0.06
N LEU A 529 -38.36 3.15 0.78
CA LEU A 529 -38.44 3.01 2.24
C LEU A 529 -39.89 2.86 2.72
N GLN A 530 -40.81 3.61 2.11
CA GLN A 530 -42.19 3.72 2.57
C GLN A 530 -43.07 2.54 2.11
N THR A 531 -42.63 1.78 1.11
CA THR A 531 -43.41 0.71 0.48
C THR A 531 -43.00 -0.70 0.91
N GLU A 532 -41.82 -0.87 1.52
CA GLU A 532 -41.27 -2.18 1.89
C GLU A 532 -41.08 -2.34 3.41
N GLY A 533 -41.21 -3.56 3.92
CA GLY A 533 -41.12 -3.87 5.36
C GLY A 533 -39.69 -3.79 5.92
N THR A 534 -39.19 -4.85 6.53
CA THR A 534 -37.83 -4.88 7.14
C THR A 534 -36.68 -4.67 6.15
N THR A 535 -36.93 -4.76 4.83
CA THR A 535 -35.96 -4.52 3.75
C THR A 535 -35.84 -3.05 3.34
N SER A 536 -36.75 -2.18 3.82
CA SER A 536 -36.80 -0.77 3.45
C SER A 536 -35.53 0.00 3.81
N ILE A 537 -34.95 -0.27 4.98
CA ILE A 537 -33.77 0.46 5.48
C ILE A 537 -32.50 -0.10 4.85
N SER A 538 -31.89 0.71 3.98
CA SER A 538 -30.65 0.44 3.28
C SER A 538 -29.74 1.67 3.33
N ARG A 539 -28.52 1.53 2.80
CA ARG A 539 -27.56 2.65 2.62
C ARG A 539 -28.06 3.76 1.71
N SER A 540 -29.12 3.51 0.94
CA SER A 540 -29.66 4.48 -0.02
C SER A 540 -30.95 5.15 0.45
N THR A 541 -31.64 4.60 1.45
CA THR A 541 -33.07 4.90 1.71
C THR A 541 -33.31 5.65 3.03
N TYR A 542 -32.26 5.99 3.80
CA TYR A 542 -32.40 6.55 5.15
C TYR A 542 -32.66 8.07 5.21
N LEU A 543 -32.66 8.78 4.08
CA LEU A 543 -32.80 10.23 4.04
C LEU A 543 -34.25 10.69 4.26
N SER A 544 -34.40 11.85 4.91
CA SER A 544 -35.65 12.61 4.97
C SER A 544 -35.72 13.58 3.78
N ASP A 545 -36.91 14.17 3.54
CA ASP A 545 -37.05 15.21 2.50
C ASP A 545 -36.42 16.56 2.92
N VAL A 546 -36.22 16.77 4.23
CA VAL A 546 -35.49 17.93 4.74
C VAL A 546 -33.99 17.73 4.55
N ILE A 547 -33.30 18.75 4.04
CA ILE A 547 -31.86 18.67 3.82
C ILE A 547 -31.12 18.64 5.16
N GLU A 548 -30.68 17.46 5.58
CA GLU A 548 -29.74 17.26 6.69
C GLU A 548 -28.31 17.15 6.16
N ILE A 549 -27.51 18.20 6.31
CA ILE A 549 -26.19 18.34 5.67
C ILE A 549 -25.27 17.13 5.90
N GLY A 550 -25.23 16.58 7.12
CA GLY A 550 -24.41 15.42 7.45
C GLY A 550 -24.94 14.11 6.88
N ALA A 551 -26.27 13.98 6.75
CA ALA A 551 -26.89 12.78 6.18
C ALA A 551 -26.70 12.74 4.66
N VAL A 552 -26.82 13.90 4.00
CA VAL A 552 -26.57 14.10 2.57
C VAL A 552 -25.11 13.79 2.22
N ALA A 553 -24.15 14.38 2.94
CA ALA A 553 -22.73 14.09 2.72
C ALA A 553 -22.41 12.60 2.94
N ALA A 554 -22.96 11.99 4.00
CA ALA A 554 -22.80 10.56 4.23
C ALA A 554 -23.42 9.70 3.11
N TRP A 555 -24.52 10.14 2.49
CA TRP A 555 -25.17 9.41 1.41
C TRP A 555 -24.28 9.41 0.16
N ILE A 556 -23.68 10.56 -0.17
CA ILE A 556 -22.74 10.70 -1.28
C ILE A 556 -21.57 9.73 -1.06
N PHE A 557 -20.90 9.78 0.09
CA PHE A 557 -19.78 8.88 0.39
C PHE A 557 -20.18 7.40 0.34
N ASN A 558 -21.38 7.04 0.81
CA ASN A 558 -21.83 5.65 0.82
C ASN A 558 -22.21 5.13 -0.57
N ASN A 559 -22.72 5.97 -1.48
CA ASN A 559 -23.35 5.51 -2.73
C ASN A 559 -22.58 5.94 -4.00
N GLU A 560 -21.76 6.99 -3.94
CA GLU A 560 -20.92 7.46 -5.05
C GLU A 560 -19.48 6.95 -4.88
N ASP A 561 -18.90 7.15 -3.70
CA ASP A 561 -17.48 6.80 -3.44
C ASP A 561 -17.28 5.36 -2.96
N GLY A 562 -18.36 4.69 -2.55
CA GLY A 562 -18.28 3.38 -1.91
C GLY A 562 -17.59 3.42 -0.52
N GLY A 563 -17.47 4.58 0.11
CA GLY A 563 -16.83 4.80 1.42
C GLY A 563 -17.58 4.22 2.63
N TYR A 564 -18.44 3.23 2.42
CA TYR A 564 -19.14 2.54 3.49
C TYR A 564 -18.27 1.45 4.13
N ARG A 565 -18.54 1.15 5.39
CA ARG A 565 -17.83 0.09 6.09
C ARG A 565 -18.22 -1.30 5.57
N ILE A 566 -17.22 -2.09 5.19
CA ILE A 566 -17.34 -3.52 4.91
C ILE A 566 -16.97 -4.33 6.16
N LYS A 567 -17.65 -5.46 6.33
CA LYS A 567 -17.34 -6.53 7.27
C LYS A 567 -17.44 -7.87 6.56
#